data_AF-A0A6N6SWE8-F1
#
_entry.id   AF-A0A6N6SWE8-F1
#
_cell.length_a   1.000
_cell.length_b   1.000
_cell.length_c   1.000
_cell.angle_alpha   90.00
_cell.angle_beta   90.00
_cell.angle_gamma   90.00
#
_symmetry.space_group_name_H-M   'P 1'
#
loop_
_entity.id
_entity.type
_entity.pdbx_description
1 polymer ?
#
loop_
_entity_poly.entity_id
_entity_poly.type
_entity_poly.pdbx_seq_one_letter_code
_entity_poly.pdbx_strand_id
1 'polypeptide(L)'
;MICLMPMCAYLSETSRMIQIYKALSARGARVCMATHGGVHEALIRAEGIPYDIVGPRMDEERGRRFILDNVGIGDPGQSVYSPDEMRAYVGAEAEYFRANSVKAVVIGFTLTTLISTRVAGIPLITQHAGAYLPPLFERGMLPAPSRPVRPIFKYLPNGVARFLINKGAPRLQLYLGGFNALAAELGVAGVPSFPALLLGDLSLVTEAPEVYGISEEEMRAWRPSGGAYWPTTRLEYTGPIFAELDVAVPDHIESALRQAGPTVYVAITSAPVGLVRKVVEEVASTGANVVVAGTIHSLQDMAGPRVAVGGVLPSHKIMPRVDLAVTAGGQGSVQCAMAAGMPLIGIPLQPEQDTNVHLLQQTGAARLFPQRELQRGKLPALVREMISRPAHKAAARRIQSVYARRDGPQLSADAILRYLDQRMREAA
;
A
#
# COMPACT_ATOMS: atom_id res chain seq x y z
N MET A 1 -13.34 3.03 22.87
CA MET A 1 -13.72 2.55 21.52
C MET A 1 -12.52 2.72 20.59
N ILE A 2 -12.29 1.80 19.65
CA ILE A 2 -11.26 1.91 18.62
C ILE A 2 -11.93 2.43 17.35
N CYS A 3 -11.44 3.53 16.79
CA CYS A 3 -11.98 4.11 15.55
C CYS A 3 -11.12 3.69 14.36
N LEU A 4 -11.70 3.07 13.34
CA LEU A 4 -11.02 2.82 12.07
C LEU A 4 -11.38 3.93 11.08
N MET A 5 -10.36 4.60 10.53
CA MET A 5 -10.54 5.69 9.59
C MET A 5 -9.92 5.42 8.21
N PRO A 6 -10.62 4.71 7.31
CA PRO A 6 -10.16 4.47 5.95
C PRO A 6 -10.13 5.75 5.11
N MET A 7 -9.08 5.87 4.30
CA MET A 7 -9.02 6.81 3.18
C MET A 7 -9.75 6.20 1.98
N CYS A 8 -11.05 6.48 1.87
CA CYS A 8 -11.94 5.89 0.85
C CYS A 8 -11.66 6.34 -0.59
N ALA A 9 -10.67 7.21 -0.80
CA ALA A 9 -10.08 7.45 -2.12
C ALA A 9 -9.25 6.25 -2.63
N TYR A 10 -8.77 5.37 -1.74
CA TYR A 10 -7.97 4.19 -2.10
C TYR A 10 -8.71 2.89 -1.82
N LEU A 11 -8.79 2.04 -2.85
CA LEU A 11 -9.32 0.68 -2.75
C LEU A 11 -8.57 -0.13 -1.68
N SER A 12 -7.24 -0.04 -1.69
CA SER A 12 -6.36 -0.82 -0.82
C SER A 12 -6.48 -0.41 0.64
N GLU A 13 -6.67 0.88 0.92
CA GLU A 13 -6.88 1.38 2.29
C GLU A 13 -8.25 0.94 2.82
N THR A 14 -9.28 1.14 1.99
CA THR A 14 -10.66 0.79 2.36
C THR A 14 -10.81 -0.69 2.66
N SER A 15 -10.34 -1.55 1.75
CA SER A 15 -10.44 -3.01 1.91
C SER A 15 -9.69 -3.53 3.15
N ARG A 16 -8.50 -3.01 3.47
CA ARG A 16 -7.76 -3.43 4.66
C ARG A 16 -8.44 -2.98 5.96
N MET A 17 -8.97 -1.77 6.01
CA MET A 17 -9.69 -1.28 7.19
C MET A 17 -10.96 -2.09 7.44
N ILE A 18 -11.68 -2.49 6.39
CA ILE A 18 -12.82 -3.42 6.52
C ILE A 18 -12.38 -4.73 7.18
N GLN A 19 -11.27 -5.33 6.73
CA GLN A 19 -10.76 -6.58 7.28
C GLN A 19 -10.32 -6.44 8.76
N ILE A 20 -9.60 -5.37 9.11
CA ILE A 20 -9.21 -5.10 10.50
C ILE A 20 -10.44 -4.81 11.38
N TYR A 21 -11.44 -4.08 10.86
CA TYR A 21 -12.70 -3.82 11.57
C TYR A 21 -13.40 -5.14 11.93
N LYS A 22 -13.55 -6.03 10.95
CA LYS A 22 -14.16 -7.36 11.14
C LYS A 22 -13.38 -8.18 12.15
N ALA A 23 -12.06 -8.20 12.06
CA ALA A 23 -11.20 -8.94 13.00
C ALA A 23 -11.32 -8.42 14.43
N LEU A 24 -11.27 -7.10 14.65
CA LEU A 24 -11.46 -6.50 15.98
C LEU A 24 -12.87 -6.76 16.52
N SER A 25 -13.90 -6.64 15.68
CA SER A 25 -15.29 -6.93 16.05
C SER A 25 -15.45 -8.38 16.51
N ALA A 26 -14.82 -9.33 15.80
CA ALA A 26 -14.82 -10.74 16.15
C ALA A 26 -14.12 -11.03 17.50
N ARG A 27 -13.20 -10.17 17.95
CA ARG A 27 -12.61 -10.23 19.30
C ARG A 27 -13.46 -9.56 20.38
N GLY A 28 -14.67 -9.09 20.04
CA GLY A 28 -15.55 -8.37 20.97
C GLY A 28 -15.07 -6.94 21.29
N ALA A 29 -14.12 -6.41 20.53
CA ALA A 29 -13.64 -5.05 20.74
C ALA A 29 -14.74 -4.05 20.38
N ARG A 30 -14.90 -3.00 21.19
CA ARG A 30 -15.78 -1.87 20.85
C ARG A 30 -15.12 -1.05 19.73
N VAL A 31 -15.62 -1.21 18.50
CA VAL A 31 -15.10 -0.54 17.30
C VAL A 31 -16.15 0.35 16.63
N CYS A 32 -15.70 1.42 15.98
CA CYS A 32 -16.49 2.20 15.04
C CYS A 32 -15.69 2.46 13.76
N MET A 33 -16.40 2.88 12.70
CA MET A 33 -15.78 3.29 11.43
C MET A 33 -16.19 4.74 11.13
N ALA A 34 -15.22 5.57 10.75
CA ALA A 34 -15.46 6.95 10.35
C ALA A 34 -14.60 7.30 9.14
N THR A 35 -15.06 8.16 8.23
CA THR A 35 -14.29 8.54 7.05
C THR A 35 -14.66 9.94 6.58
N HIS A 36 -13.82 10.57 5.77
CA HIS A 36 -14.19 11.78 5.04
C HIS A 36 -15.05 11.47 3.82
N GLY A 37 -15.21 10.19 3.47
CA GLY A 37 -15.89 9.74 2.25
C GLY A 37 -14.91 9.43 1.12
N GLY A 38 -15.43 9.00 -0.01
CA GLY A 38 -14.66 8.69 -1.22
C GLY A 38 -15.30 7.61 -2.09
N VAL A 39 -14.73 7.41 -3.28
CA VAL A 39 -15.28 6.53 -4.31
C VAL A 39 -15.43 5.06 -3.90
N HIS A 40 -14.69 4.61 -2.87
CA HIS A 40 -14.72 3.23 -2.39
C HIS A 40 -15.63 2.99 -1.17
N GLU A 41 -16.40 3.97 -0.69
CA GLU A 41 -17.37 3.78 0.40
C GLU A 41 -18.38 2.67 0.14
N ALA A 42 -18.68 2.39 -1.14
CA ALA A 42 -19.58 1.31 -1.54
C ALA A 42 -19.12 -0.05 -0.99
N LEU A 43 -17.82 -0.25 -0.78
CA LEU A 43 -17.28 -1.49 -0.20
C LEU A 43 -17.62 -1.63 1.28
N ILE A 44 -17.60 -0.53 2.03
CA ILE A 44 -18.00 -0.53 3.44
C ILE A 44 -19.50 -0.84 3.55
N ARG A 45 -20.31 -0.22 2.68
CA ARG A 45 -21.77 -0.46 2.62
C ARG A 45 -22.10 -1.90 2.22
N ALA A 46 -21.39 -2.47 1.25
CA ALA A 46 -21.60 -3.85 0.81
C ALA A 46 -21.39 -4.86 1.94
N GLU A 47 -20.53 -4.52 2.90
CA GLU A 47 -20.22 -5.35 4.07
C GLU A 47 -21.17 -5.12 5.26
N GLY A 48 -22.17 -4.23 5.10
CA GLY A 48 -23.12 -3.88 6.16
C GLY A 48 -22.48 -3.17 7.36
N ILE A 49 -21.27 -2.62 7.20
CA ILE A 49 -20.55 -1.95 8.28
C ILE A 49 -21.10 -0.52 8.43
N PRO A 50 -21.64 -0.14 9.60
CA PRO A 50 -22.05 1.24 9.84
C PRO A 50 -20.82 2.15 9.92
N TYR A 51 -20.91 3.33 9.32
CA TYR A 51 -19.84 4.32 9.35
C TYR A 51 -20.37 5.74 9.37
N ASP A 52 -19.59 6.64 9.95
CA ASP A 52 -19.89 8.07 10.02
C ASP A 52 -19.06 8.86 9.00
N ILE A 53 -19.65 9.94 8.48
CA ILE A 53 -18.91 10.97 7.72
C ILE A 53 -18.43 12.05 8.69
N VAL A 54 -17.13 12.29 8.71
CA VAL A 54 -16.50 13.28 9.61
C VAL A 54 -15.88 14.41 8.80
N GLY A 55 -16.29 15.64 9.09
CA GLY A 55 -15.83 16.83 8.38
C GLY A 55 -16.42 16.97 6.97
N PRO A 56 -15.82 17.84 6.13
CA PRO A 56 -16.25 18.02 4.75
C PRO A 56 -16.21 16.70 3.97
N ARG A 57 -17.18 16.47 3.09
CA ARG A 57 -17.19 15.22 2.30
C ARG A 57 -16.12 15.26 1.21
N MET A 58 -15.27 14.24 1.18
CA MET A 58 -14.37 13.97 0.05
C MET A 58 -15.17 13.34 -1.09
N ASP A 59 -15.58 14.17 -2.04
CA ASP A 59 -16.24 13.73 -3.27
C ASP A 59 -15.26 13.05 -4.27
N GLU A 60 -15.80 12.58 -5.38
CA GLU A 60 -15.04 11.88 -6.42
C GLU A 60 -13.95 12.77 -7.05
N GLU A 61 -14.25 14.03 -7.32
CA GLU A 61 -13.30 14.97 -7.92
C GLU A 61 -12.14 15.25 -6.97
N ARG A 62 -12.44 15.55 -5.71
CA ARG A 62 -11.43 15.79 -4.68
C ARG A 62 -10.60 14.54 -4.41
N GLY A 63 -11.24 13.37 -4.35
CA GLY A 63 -10.56 12.08 -4.20
C GLY A 63 -9.58 11.81 -5.34
N ARG A 64 -9.99 12.05 -6.60
CA ARG A 64 -9.11 11.93 -7.76
C ARG A 64 -7.91 12.88 -7.67
N ARG A 65 -8.15 14.14 -7.28
CA ARG A 65 -7.07 15.11 -7.06
C ARG A 65 -6.15 14.70 -5.91
N PHE A 66 -6.71 14.17 -4.82
CA PHE A 66 -5.92 13.65 -3.68
C PHE A 66 -4.95 12.55 -4.11
N ILE A 67 -5.39 11.64 -4.97
CA ILE A 67 -4.53 10.58 -5.53
C ILE A 67 -3.41 11.16 -6.39
N LEU A 68 -3.67 12.20 -7.17
CA LEU A 68 -2.66 12.86 -8.02
C LEU A 68 -1.67 13.68 -7.20
N ASP A 69 -2.14 14.33 -6.14
CA ASP A 69 -1.33 15.14 -5.24
C ASP A 69 -0.61 14.29 -4.18
N ASN A 70 -0.87 12.98 -4.20
CA ASN A 70 -0.41 12.06 -3.18
C ASN A 70 1.12 12.03 -3.08
N VAL A 71 1.56 11.66 -1.89
CA VAL A 71 2.93 11.29 -1.57
C VAL A 71 3.54 10.38 -2.64
N GLY A 72 4.64 10.83 -3.25
CA GLY A 72 5.38 10.07 -4.26
C GLY A 72 4.81 10.17 -5.68
N ILE A 73 3.72 10.93 -5.88
CA ILE A 73 3.15 11.29 -7.19
C ILE A 73 3.20 12.80 -7.40
N GLY A 74 2.59 13.56 -6.49
CA GLY A 74 2.48 15.02 -6.57
C GLY A 74 3.80 15.74 -6.25
N ASP A 75 3.80 17.08 -6.35
CA ASP A 75 4.99 17.88 -6.08
C ASP A 75 5.49 17.62 -4.64
N PRO A 76 6.74 17.17 -4.44
CA PRO A 76 7.28 16.90 -3.11
C PRO A 76 7.33 18.11 -2.16
N GLY A 77 7.26 19.34 -2.70
CA GLY A 77 7.22 20.58 -1.93
C GLY A 77 5.82 21.01 -1.47
N GLN A 78 4.75 20.36 -1.95
CA GLN A 78 3.37 20.74 -1.65
C GLN A 78 2.84 20.13 -0.34
N SER A 79 1.68 20.58 0.11
CA SER A 79 0.85 19.85 1.08
C SER A 79 -0.26 19.12 0.32
N VAL A 80 -0.58 17.88 0.73
CA VAL A 80 -1.64 17.07 0.08
C VAL A 80 -3.05 17.64 0.36
N TYR A 81 -3.16 18.49 1.37
CA TYR A 81 -4.37 19.23 1.74
C TYR A 81 -4.10 20.74 1.70
N SER A 82 -5.11 21.53 1.34
CA SER A 82 -5.03 22.98 1.57
C SER A 82 -5.04 23.28 3.08
N PRO A 83 -4.52 24.44 3.53
CA PRO A 83 -4.54 24.81 4.95
C PRO A 83 -5.95 24.77 5.56
N ASP A 84 -6.95 25.30 4.86
CA ASP A 84 -8.32 25.35 5.36
C ASP A 84 -8.98 23.98 5.38
N GLU A 85 -8.72 23.14 4.37
CA GLU A 85 -9.18 21.76 4.34
C GLU A 85 -8.58 20.95 5.50
N MET A 86 -7.27 21.09 5.73
CA MET A 86 -6.59 20.40 6.82
C MET A 86 -7.14 20.83 8.19
N ARG A 87 -7.38 22.14 8.38
CA ARG A 87 -7.98 22.67 9.62
C ARG A 87 -9.39 22.10 9.83
N ALA A 88 -10.21 22.06 8.79
CA ALA A 88 -11.57 21.53 8.84
C ALA A 88 -11.59 20.03 9.21
N TYR A 89 -10.74 19.22 8.58
CA TYR A 89 -10.64 17.79 8.90
C TYR A 89 -10.12 17.56 10.31
N VAL A 90 -8.99 18.16 10.68
CA VAL A 90 -8.37 17.96 11.99
C VAL A 90 -9.30 18.39 13.13
N GLY A 91 -10.03 19.49 12.95
CA GLY A 91 -11.04 19.96 13.90
C GLY A 91 -12.18 18.96 14.07
N ALA A 92 -12.80 18.54 12.96
CA ALA A 92 -13.92 17.62 12.96
C ALA A 92 -13.55 16.23 13.50
N GLU A 93 -12.36 15.72 13.15
CA GLU A 93 -11.80 14.47 13.67
C GLU A 93 -11.64 14.52 15.19
N ALA A 94 -10.98 15.57 15.71
CA ALA A 94 -10.73 15.70 17.14
C ALA A 94 -12.03 15.83 17.94
N GLU A 95 -13.02 16.55 17.42
CA GLU A 95 -14.36 16.63 18.00
C GLU A 95 -15.05 15.27 18.00
N TYR A 96 -15.07 14.57 16.87
CA TYR A 96 -15.65 13.24 16.75
C TYR A 96 -15.02 12.25 17.73
N PHE A 97 -13.69 12.27 17.88
CA PHE A 97 -12.99 11.40 18.81
C PHE A 97 -13.40 11.63 20.26
N ARG A 98 -13.56 12.89 20.68
CA ARG A 98 -14.02 13.24 22.02
C ARG A 98 -15.47 12.84 22.25
N ALA A 99 -16.37 13.22 21.34
CA ALA A 99 -17.80 12.93 21.43
C ALA A 99 -18.08 11.42 21.55
N ASN A 100 -17.27 10.60 20.88
CA ASN A 100 -17.42 9.16 20.84
C ASN A 100 -16.54 8.40 21.83
N SER A 101 -15.79 9.09 22.71
CA SER A 101 -14.86 8.45 23.66
C SER A 101 -13.89 7.45 22.97
N VAL A 102 -13.37 7.86 21.82
CA VAL A 102 -12.36 7.11 21.07
C VAL A 102 -11.08 7.05 21.92
N LYS A 103 -10.47 5.87 21.96
CA LYS A 103 -9.25 5.59 22.74
C LYS A 103 -8.04 5.30 21.87
N ALA A 104 -8.25 5.02 20.59
CA ALA A 104 -7.22 4.84 19.58
C ALA A 104 -7.84 4.99 18.20
N VAL A 105 -7.05 5.48 17.24
CA VAL A 105 -7.46 5.58 15.83
C VAL A 105 -6.56 4.71 14.99
N VAL A 106 -7.14 3.86 14.14
CA VAL A 106 -6.43 3.04 13.17
C VAL A 106 -6.62 3.65 11.78
N ILE A 107 -5.52 3.96 11.11
CA ILE A 107 -5.51 4.48 9.74
C ILE A 107 -4.58 3.66 8.87
N GLY A 108 -4.64 3.85 7.56
CA GLY A 108 -3.46 3.63 6.72
C GLY A 108 -3.00 4.92 6.04
N PHE A 109 -3.92 5.70 5.43
CA PHE A 109 -3.53 6.94 4.73
C PHE A 109 -4.35 8.21 5.04
N THR A 110 -5.19 8.22 6.08
CA THR A 110 -5.92 9.43 6.53
C THR A 110 -4.98 10.33 7.33
N LEU A 111 -4.01 10.95 6.66
CA LEU A 111 -2.85 11.60 7.28
C LEU A 111 -3.19 12.76 8.23
N THR A 112 -4.33 13.43 8.06
CA THR A 112 -4.84 14.46 8.99
C THR A 112 -4.95 13.94 10.42
N THR A 113 -5.23 12.64 10.58
CA THR A 113 -5.35 11.99 11.89
C THR A 113 -4.04 11.95 12.69
N LEU A 114 -2.88 12.18 12.06
CA LEU A 114 -1.62 12.40 12.79
C LEU A 114 -1.75 13.60 13.71
N ILE A 115 -2.39 14.68 13.28
CA ILE A 115 -2.52 15.89 14.09
C ILE A 115 -3.72 15.76 15.02
N SER A 116 -4.88 15.31 14.54
CA SER A 116 -6.09 15.27 15.38
C SER A 116 -6.01 14.28 16.54
N THR A 117 -5.29 13.15 16.39
CA THR A 117 -5.05 12.23 17.52
C THR A 117 -4.18 12.84 18.61
N ARG A 118 -3.20 13.69 18.24
CA ARG A 118 -2.37 14.46 19.19
C ARG A 118 -3.21 15.51 19.91
N VAL A 119 -4.07 16.22 19.18
CA VAL A 119 -5.02 17.19 19.76
C VAL A 119 -5.97 16.48 20.74
N ALA A 120 -6.41 15.26 20.42
CA ALA A 120 -7.28 14.47 21.28
C ALA A 120 -6.55 13.71 22.40
N GLY A 121 -5.21 13.69 22.39
CA GLY A 121 -4.40 12.98 23.39
C GLY A 121 -4.52 11.44 23.34
N ILE A 122 -4.79 10.88 22.16
CA ILE A 122 -4.98 9.43 21.96
C ILE A 122 -3.94 8.85 20.98
N PRO A 123 -3.59 7.55 21.09
CA PRO A 123 -2.68 6.92 20.14
C PRO A 123 -3.22 6.85 18.73
N LEU A 124 -2.32 7.02 17.77
CA LEU A 124 -2.51 6.67 16.37
C LEU A 124 -1.87 5.32 16.09
N ILE A 125 -2.60 4.45 15.40
CA ILE A 125 -2.13 3.17 14.89
C ILE A 125 -2.15 3.25 13.37
N THR A 126 -1.01 3.01 12.72
CA THR A 126 -0.93 2.97 11.26
C THR A 126 -0.86 1.54 10.76
N GLN A 127 -1.61 1.24 9.71
CA GLN A 127 -1.43 0.07 8.89
C GLN A 127 -0.41 0.42 7.80
N HIS A 128 0.84 -0.04 7.97
CA HIS A 128 1.91 0.31 7.06
C HIS A 128 1.98 -0.69 5.90
N ALA A 129 1.35 -0.30 4.78
CA ALA A 129 1.18 -1.14 3.62
C ALA A 129 2.37 -1.11 2.63
N GLY A 130 3.62 -1.19 3.07
CA GLY A 130 4.75 -1.14 2.12
C GLY A 130 6.14 -1.25 2.74
N ALA A 131 7.14 -1.50 1.90
CA ALA A 131 8.53 -1.72 2.32
C ALA A 131 9.33 -0.42 2.56
N TYR A 132 8.69 0.68 2.92
CA TYR A 132 9.35 1.95 3.25
C TYR A 132 9.42 2.19 4.77
N LEU A 133 10.10 1.29 5.48
CA LEU A 133 10.18 1.30 6.95
C LEU A 133 11.60 1.61 7.43
N PRO A 134 11.77 2.30 8.59
CA PRO A 134 13.08 2.61 9.14
C PRO A 134 14.04 1.43 9.25
N PRO A 135 13.63 0.26 9.80
CA PRO A 135 14.52 -0.89 9.91
C PRO A 135 15.08 -1.40 8.57
N LEU A 136 14.39 -1.15 7.45
CA LEU A 136 14.82 -1.54 6.11
C LEU A 136 15.86 -0.58 5.57
N PHE A 137 15.56 0.72 5.56
CA PHE A 137 16.48 1.69 4.97
C PHE A 137 17.69 2.03 5.86
N GLU A 138 17.57 1.86 7.18
CA GLU A 138 18.71 1.93 8.10
C GLU A 138 19.72 0.78 7.86
N ARG A 139 19.24 -0.36 7.36
CA ARG A 139 20.05 -1.51 6.88
C ARG A 139 20.48 -1.40 5.42
N GLY A 140 20.19 -0.29 4.73
CA GLY A 140 20.60 -0.09 3.34
C GLY A 140 19.81 -0.91 2.33
N MET A 141 18.57 -1.31 2.64
CA MET A 141 17.79 -2.27 1.85
C MET A 141 16.99 -1.64 0.68
N LEU A 142 16.81 -0.31 0.64
CA LEU A 142 16.11 0.32 -0.48
C LEU A 142 16.94 0.19 -1.77
N PRO A 143 16.32 -0.09 -2.93
CA PRO A 143 17.00 -0.04 -4.22
C PRO A 143 17.33 1.40 -4.62
N ALA A 144 18.18 1.54 -5.65
CA ALA A 144 18.25 2.80 -6.37
C ALA A 144 16.88 3.09 -7.01
N PRO A 145 16.33 4.31 -6.86
CA PRO A 145 14.99 4.63 -7.37
C PRO A 145 14.95 4.49 -8.89
N SER A 146 13.95 3.77 -9.41
CA SER A 146 13.76 3.67 -10.87
C SER A 146 13.25 4.99 -11.46
N ARG A 147 12.51 5.76 -10.65
CA ARG A 147 12.04 7.12 -10.93
C ARG A 147 12.46 8.07 -9.81
N PRO A 148 13.68 8.61 -9.86
CA PRO A 148 14.15 9.50 -8.82
C PRO A 148 13.37 10.81 -8.80
N VAL A 149 12.93 11.23 -7.61
CA VAL A 149 12.30 12.53 -7.36
C VAL A 149 13.30 13.67 -7.60
N ARG A 150 14.59 13.46 -7.26
CA ARG A 150 15.65 14.45 -7.47
C ARG A 150 16.46 14.11 -8.73
N PRO A 151 16.60 15.04 -9.70
CA PRO A 151 17.26 14.77 -10.99
C PRO A 151 18.68 14.20 -10.89
N ILE A 152 19.44 14.58 -9.87
CA ILE A 152 20.82 14.11 -9.67
C ILE A 152 20.93 12.58 -9.61
N PHE A 153 19.93 11.90 -9.05
CA PHE A 153 19.93 10.43 -8.94
C PHE A 153 19.79 9.72 -10.29
N LYS A 154 19.41 10.42 -11.38
CA LYS A 154 19.37 9.83 -12.73
C LYS A 154 20.77 9.54 -13.28
N TYR A 155 21.78 10.26 -12.81
CA TYR A 155 23.15 10.20 -13.33
C TYR A 155 24.11 9.47 -12.39
N LEU A 156 23.67 9.14 -11.18
CA LEU A 156 24.51 8.44 -10.21
C LEU A 156 24.62 6.95 -10.54
N PRO A 157 25.80 6.33 -10.35
CA PRO A 157 25.92 4.88 -10.33
C PRO A 157 24.95 4.26 -9.30
N ASN A 158 24.33 3.13 -9.63
CA ASN A 158 23.30 2.50 -8.79
C ASN A 158 23.74 2.29 -7.33
N GLY A 159 24.99 1.89 -7.09
CA GLY A 159 25.51 1.70 -5.73
C GLY A 159 25.53 3.00 -4.92
N VAL A 160 25.90 4.12 -5.55
CA VAL A 160 25.93 5.44 -4.92
C VAL A 160 24.50 5.94 -4.69
N ALA A 161 23.62 5.82 -5.69
CA ALA A 161 22.21 6.19 -5.56
C ALA A 161 21.52 5.42 -4.41
N ARG A 162 21.78 4.11 -4.31
CA ARG A 162 21.32 3.26 -3.20
C ARG A 162 21.86 3.73 -1.86
N PHE A 163 23.16 4.01 -1.75
CA PHE A 163 23.73 4.50 -0.50
C PHE A 163 23.07 5.81 -0.04
N LEU A 164 22.96 6.79 -0.95
CA LEU A 164 22.41 8.11 -0.64
C LEU A 164 20.92 8.06 -0.26
N ILE A 165 20.10 7.27 -0.96
CA ILE A 165 18.67 7.20 -0.65
C ILE A 165 18.43 6.59 0.73
N ASN A 166 19.17 5.53 1.09
CA ASN A 166 19.05 4.88 2.39
C ASN A 166 19.54 5.79 3.53
N LYS A 167 20.67 6.48 3.35
CA LYS A 167 21.19 7.44 4.34
C LYS A 167 20.34 8.71 4.49
N GLY A 168 19.68 9.13 3.40
CA GLY A 168 18.86 10.33 3.35
C GLY A 168 17.41 10.13 3.83
N ALA A 169 16.87 8.91 3.70
CA ALA A 169 15.47 8.60 4.03
C ALA A 169 15.00 9.11 5.41
N PRO A 170 15.74 8.90 6.53
CA PRO A 170 15.32 9.39 7.85
C PRO A 170 15.11 10.91 7.94
N ARG A 171 15.77 11.69 7.08
CA ARG A 171 15.81 13.16 7.17
C ARG A 171 14.98 13.87 6.10
N LEU A 172 14.18 13.12 5.33
CA LEU A 172 13.35 13.72 4.28
C LEU A 172 12.27 14.61 4.90
N GLN A 173 12.08 15.79 4.31
CA GLN A 173 11.12 16.82 4.75
C GLN A 173 10.09 17.09 3.64
N LEU A 174 9.51 16.03 3.08
CA LEU A 174 8.56 16.12 1.97
C LEU A 174 7.14 16.19 2.54
N TYR A 175 6.28 17.01 1.95
CA TYR A 175 4.86 17.17 2.34
C TYR A 175 4.56 17.70 3.75
N LEU A 176 5.57 18.13 4.53
CA LEU A 176 5.40 18.45 5.95
C LEU A 176 4.92 19.87 6.25
N GLY A 177 5.10 20.82 5.32
CA GLY A 177 4.91 22.25 5.59
C GLY A 177 3.53 22.57 6.15
N GLY A 178 2.46 22.09 5.49
CA GLY A 178 1.08 22.29 5.94
C GLY A 178 0.78 21.65 7.30
N PHE A 179 1.23 20.40 7.51
CA PHE A 179 1.05 19.69 8.77
C PHE A 179 1.74 20.38 9.94
N ASN A 180 2.98 20.85 9.74
CA ASN A 180 3.77 21.48 10.79
C ASN A 180 3.30 22.90 11.11
N ALA A 181 2.79 23.63 10.11
CA ALA A 181 2.14 24.91 10.33
C ALA A 181 0.88 24.75 11.21
N LEU A 182 0.01 23.79 10.88
CA LEU A 182 -1.20 23.53 11.66
C LEU A 182 -0.88 22.95 13.05
N ALA A 183 0.13 22.07 13.16
CA ALA A 183 0.56 21.55 14.45
C ALA A 183 1.02 22.68 15.40
N ALA A 184 1.76 23.66 14.89
CA ALA A 184 2.18 24.84 15.64
C ALA A 184 0.99 25.72 16.05
N GLU A 185 0.03 25.96 15.15
CA GLU A 185 -1.23 26.68 15.43
C GLU A 185 -2.01 26.02 16.59
N LEU A 186 -2.06 24.69 16.60
CA LEU A 186 -2.80 23.91 17.60
C LEU A 186 -1.99 23.58 18.86
N GLY A 187 -0.73 24.00 18.96
CA GLY A 187 0.13 23.74 20.11
C GLY A 187 0.50 22.26 20.33
N VAL A 188 0.53 21.46 19.26
CA VAL A 188 0.89 20.03 19.31
C VAL A 188 2.21 19.75 18.59
N ALA A 189 2.81 18.59 18.85
CA ALA A 189 4.05 18.19 18.20
C ALA A 189 3.88 18.06 16.67
N GLY A 190 4.72 18.76 15.91
CA GLY A 190 4.82 18.63 14.46
C GLY A 190 5.41 17.28 14.01
N VAL A 191 5.22 16.95 12.74
CA VAL A 191 5.73 15.75 12.10
C VAL A 191 7.25 15.91 11.83
N PRO A 192 8.10 15.04 12.41
CA PRO A 192 9.56 15.25 12.39
C PRO A 192 10.21 14.94 11.05
N SER A 193 9.62 14.03 10.26
CA SER A 193 10.14 13.64 8.96
C SER A 193 9.06 13.01 8.09
N PHE A 194 9.37 12.87 6.80
CA PHE A 194 8.51 12.19 5.85
C PHE A 194 8.22 10.72 6.25
N PRO A 195 9.21 9.88 6.64
CA PRO A 195 8.90 8.56 7.20
C PRO A 195 7.93 8.60 8.39
N ALA A 196 8.01 9.63 9.25
CA ALA A 196 7.11 9.76 10.39
C ALA A 196 5.66 10.08 9.99
N LEU A 197 5.39 10.58 8.78
CA LEU A 197 4.02 10.68 8.24
C LEU A 197 3.37 9.29 8.06
N LEU A 198 4.16 8.24 7.90
CA LEU A 198 3.67 6.89 7.63
C LEU A 198 3.64 6.01 8.89
N LEU A 199 4.11 6.55 10.03
CA LEU A 199 4.28 5.84 11.28
C LEU A 199 3.31 6.37 12.34
N GLY A 200 2.68 5.46 13.07
CA GLY A 200 1.91 5.74 14.27
C GLY A 200 2.71 5.47 15.55
N ASP A 201 2.03 5.58 16.69
CA ASP A 201 2.55 5.06 17.96
C ASP A 201 2.70 3.53 17.90
N LEU A 202 1.79 2.85 17.21
CA LEU A 202 1.95 1.49 16.72
C LEU A 202 1.85 1.49 15.20
N SER A 203 2.81 0.89 14.50
CA SER A 203 2.73 0.68 13.06
C SER A 203 2.68 -0.82 12.77
N LEU A 204 1.56 -1.26 12.22
CA LEU A 204 1.31 -2.63 11.81
C LEU A 204 2.03 -2.86 10.48
N VAL A 205 3.10 -3.64 10.51
CA VAL A 205 3.86 -4.05 9.34
C VAL A 205 3.11 -5.21 8.70
N THR A 206 2.27 -4.89 7.72
CA THR A 206 1.50 -5.90 6.99
C THR A 206 2.40 -6.59 6.00
N GLU A 207 3.30 -7.46 6.47
CA GLU A 207 4.16 -8.31 5.66
C GLU A 207 4.67 -9.48 6.51
N ALA A 208 5.29 -10.48 5.89
CA ALA A 208 5.97 -11.55 6.58
C ALA A 208 7.47 -11.23 6.81
N PRO A 209 8.03 -11.56 7.99
CA PRO A 209 9.47 -11.47 8.28
C PRO A 209 10.35 -12.09 7.19
N GLU A 210 9.93 -13.23 6.64
CA GLU A 210 10.64 -14.00 5.63
C GLU A 210 10.78 -13.26 4.29
N VAL A 211 9.91 -12.29 4.02
CA VAL A 211 9.99 -11.45 2.80
C VAL A 211 10.98 -10.31 3.00
N TYR A 212 11.06 -9.74 4.20
CA TYR A 212 11.98 -8.64 4.51
C TYR A 212 13.36 -9.10 4.97
N GLY A 213 13.49 -10.34 5.46
CA GLY A 213 14.74 -10.83 6.04
C GLY A 213 15.10 -10.15 7.37
N ILE A 214 14.10 -9.61 8.09
CA ILE A 214 14.24 -9.07 9.45
C ILE A 214 13.32 -9.89 10.34
N SER A 215 13.83 -10.45 11.43
CA SER A 215 13.04 -11.28 12.33
C SER A 215 11.94 -10.49 13.05
N GLU A 216 10.91 -11.19 13.55
CA GLU A 216 9.86 -10.56 14.37
C GLU A 216 10.43 -9.92 15.63
N GLU A 217 11.42 -10.55 16.25
CA GLU A 217 12.11 -10.04 17.43
C GLU A 217 12.84 -8.74 17.12
N GLU A 218 13.65 -8.69 16.06
CA GLU A 218 14.36 -7.46 15.66
C GLU A 218 13.40 -6.33 15.30
N MET A 219 12.31 -6.64 14.60
CA MET A 219 11.29 -5.64 14.24
C MET A 219 10.62 -5.07 15.49
N ARG A 220 10.22 -5.94 16.43
CA ARG A 220 9.61 -5.53 17.71
C ARG A 220 10.60 -4.80 18.63
N ALA A 221 11.88 -5.14 18.56
CA ALA A 221 12.95 -4.53 19.36
C ALA A 221 13.36 -3.16 18.83
N TRP A 222 13.14 -2.87 17.54
CA TRP A 222 13.47 -1.58 16.95
C TRP A 222 12.81 -0.43 17.72
N ARG A 223 13.61 0.60 18.04
CA ARG A 223 13.14 1.83 18.66
C ARG A 223 13.63 3.02 17.83
N PRO A 224 12.81 4.08 17.72
CA PRO A 224 13.25 5.36 17.19
C PRO A 224 14.54 5.82 17.86
N SER A 225 15.53 6.23 17.07
CA SER A 225 16.74 6.90 17.56
C SER A 225 16.90 8.27 16.91
N GLY A 226 17.35 9.23 17.71
CA GLY A 226 17.42 10.64 17.29
C GLY A 226 16.03 11.30 17.19
N GLY A 227 15.96 12.41 16.45
CA GLY A 227 14.73 13.22 16.30
C GLY A 227 13.98 13.00 14.98
N ALA A 228 14.24 11.90 14.26
CA ALA A 228 13.68 11.67 12.93
C ALA A 228 12.27 11.04 12.94
N TYR A 229 11.87 10.38 14.02
CA TYR A 229 10.60 9.68 14.11
C TYR A 229 9.86 10.01 15.40
N TRP A 230 8.61 9.57 15.54
CA TRP A 230 7.90 9.68 16.80
C TRP A 230 8.57 8.79 17.85
N PRO A 231 8.90 9.29 19.04
CA PRO A 231 9.59 8.50 20.07
C PRO A 231 8.75 7.31 20.57
N THR A 232 7.44 7.41 20.42
CA THR A 232 6.47 6.39 20.80
C THR A 232 6.33 5.26 19.78
N THR A 233 6.82 5.41 18.55
CA THR A 233 6.61 4.40 17.50
C THR A 233 7.13 3.03 17.93
N ARG A 234 6.28 2.04 17.74
CA ARG A 234 6.56 0.60 17.81
C ARG A 234 6.16 -0.03 16.49
N LEU A 235 6.89 -1.07 16.09
CA LEU A 235 6.64 -1.82 14.86
C LEU A 235 6.24 -3.25 15.20
N GLU A 236 5.23 -3.76 14.52
CA GLU A 236 4.75 -5.12 14.74
C GLU A 236 4.34 -5.76 13.42
N TYR A 237 4.94 -6.90 13.09
CA TYR A 237 4.49 -7.71 11.97
C TYR A 237 3.09 -8.26 12.23
N THR A 238 2.22 -8.10 11.25
CA THR A 238 0.87 -8.68 11.29
C THR A 238 0.64 -9.64 10.12
N GLY A 239 1.39 -9.54 9.03
CA GLY A 239 1.20 -10.38 7.85
C GLY A 239 0.41 -9.70 6.72
N PRO A 240 0.22 -10.38 5.59
CA PRO A 240 -0.35 -9.77 4.40
C PRO A 240 -1.83 -9.41 4.59
N ILE A 241 -2.23 -8.24 4.10
CA ILE A 241 -3.64 -7.85 3.99
C ILE A 241 -3.84 -7.19 2.62
N PHE A 242 -4.64 -7.82 1.77
CA PHE A 242 -4.91 -7.37 0.41
C PHE A 242 -6.40 -7.47 0.09
N ALA A 243 -6.80 -6.89 -1.03
CA ALA A 243 -8.21 -6.80 -1.40
C ALA A 243 -8.77 -8.15 -1.91
N GLU A 244 -9.75 -8.67 -1.18
CA GLU A 244 -10.56 -9.82 -1.57
C GLU A 244 -11.95 -9.34 -1.99
N LEU A 245 -12.08 -8.93 -3.25
CA LEU A 245 -13.33 -8.41 -3.79
C LEU A 245 -14.38 -9.54 -3.95
N ASP A 246 -15.51 -9.41 -3.27
CA ASP A 246 -16.64 -10.32 -3.48
C ASP A 246 -17.44 -9.98 -4.73
N VAL A 247 -16.76 -10.06 -5.87
CA VAL A 247 -17.36 -9.93 -7.21
C VAL A 247 -17.02 -11.18 -8.02
N ALA A 248 -17.95 -11.58 -8.88
CA ALA A 248 -17.69 -12.65 -9.84
C ALA A 248 -16.65 -12.21 -10.87
N VAL A 249 -15.91 -13.18 -11.40
CA VAL A 249 -15.03 -12.93 -12.55
C VAL A 249 -15.94 -12.87 -13.79
N PRO A 250 -15.87 -11.81 -14.63
CA PRO A 250 -16.74 -11.70 -15.80
C PRO A 250 -16.56 -12.85 -16.80
N ASP A 251 -17.63 -13.26 -17.47
CA ASP A 251 -17.65 -14.44 -18.37
C ASP A 251 -16.63 -14.38 -19.51
N HIS A 252 -16.37 -13.18 -20.05
CA HIS A 252 -15.35 -13.02 -21.09
C HIS A 252 -13.92 -13.19 -20.54
N ILE A 253 -13.69 -12.85 -19.27
CA ILE A 253 -12.43 -13.11 -18.57
C ILE A 253 -12.31 -14.58 -18.22
N GLU A 254 -13.38 -15.22 -17.77
CA GLU A 254 -13.45 -16.68 -17.57
C GLU A 254 -13.09 -17.44 -18.86
N SER A 255 -13.63 -17.00 -19.99
CA SER A 255 -13.33 -17.57 -21.30
C SER A 255 -11.85 -17.42 -21.66
N ALA A 256 -11.27 -16.25 -21.40
CA ALA A 256 -9.85 -15.99 -21.65
C ALA A 256 -8.93 -16.86 -20.77
N LEU A 257 -9.28 -17.06 -19.50
CA LEU A 257 -8.51 -17.89 -18.57
C LEU A 257 -8.52 -19.38 -18.90
N ARG A 258 -9.47 -19.84 -19.73
CA ARG A 258 -9.55 -21.24 -20.21
C ARG A 258 -8.81 -21.46 -21.52
N GLN A 259 -8.35 -20.40 -22.19
CA GLN A 259 -7.61 -20.54 -23.44
C GLN A 259 -6.29 -21.27 -23.21
N ALA A 260 -5.91 -22.13 -24.16
CA ALA A 260 -4.65 -22.85 -24.11
C ALA A 260 -3.44 -21.91 -24.24
N GLY A 261 -2.35 -22.29 -23.58
CA GLY A 261 -1.09 -21.56 -23.59
C GLY A 261 -0.88 -20.66 -22.36
N PRO A 262 0.29 -20.03 -22.25
CA PRO A 262 0.62 -19.22 -21.09
C PRO A 262 -0.30 -18.02 -20.96
N THR A 263 -0.75 -17.72 -19.74
CA THR A 263 -1.60 -16.55 -19.47
C THR A 263 -0.87 -15.56 -18.56
N VAL A 264 -0.88 -14.28 -18.96
CA VAL A 264 -0.28 -13.18 -18.21
C VAL A 264 -1.37 -12.23 -17.72
N TYR A 265 -1.39 -11.95 -16.42
CA TYR A 265 -2.31 -10.98 -15.83
C TYR A 265 -1.63 -9.61 -15.71
N VAL A 266 -2.16 -8.60 -16.38
CA VAL A 266 -1.67 -7.22 -16.34
C VAL A 266 -2.59 -6.38 -15.47
N ALA A 267 -2.08 -5.96 -14.31
CA ALA A 267 -2.78 -5.14 -13.32
C ALA A 267 -1.89 -3.99 -12.84
N ILE A 268 -1.54 -3.11 -13.77
CA ILE A 268 -0.81 -1.87 -13.47
C ILE A 268 -1.85 -0.77 -13.21
N THR A 269 -2.33 -0.72 -11.97
CA THR A 269 -3.29 0.30 -11.52
C THR A 269 -2.59 1.63 -11.27
N SER A 270 -3.33 2.74 -11.38
CA SER A 270 -2.84 4.10 -11.11
C SER A 270 -1.64 4.53 -11.96
N ALA A 271 -1.55 4.02 -13.20
CA ALA A 271 -0.57 4.40 -14.20
C ALA A 271 -1.18 5.30 -15.28
N PRO A 272 -0.36 6.09 -16.02
CA PRO A 272 -0.82 6.70 -17.25
C PRO A 272 -1.28 5.62 -18.25
N VAL A 273 -2.42 5.85 -18.91
CA VAL A 273 -3.01 4.88 -19.86
C VAL A 273 -2.02 4.43 -20.94
N GLY A 274 -1.16 5.32 -21.44
CA GLY A 274 -0.14 5.00 -22.44
C GLY A 274 0.90 3.99 -21.96
N LEU A 275 1.24 3.99 -20.66
CA LEU A 275 2.13 2.97 -20.09
C LEU A 275 1.44 1.60 -20.06
N VAL A 276 0.17 1.56 -19.65
CA VAL A 276 -0.61 0.32 -19.60
C VAL A 276 -0.75 -0.28 -21.00
N ARG A 277 -1.10 0.55 -22.00
CA ARG A 277 -1.19 0.13 -23.42
C ARG A 277 0.11 -0.50 -23.91
N LYS A 278 1.23 0.20 -23.72
CA LYS A 278 2.55 -0.31 -24.14
C LYS A 278 2.92 -1.63 -23.48
N VAL A 279 2.60 -1.79 -22.18
CA VAL A 279 2.82 -3.07 -21.48
C VAL A 279 1.95 -4.17 -22.08
N VAL A 280 0.66 -3.93 -22.29
CA VAL A 280 -0.25 -4.92 -22.88
C VAL A 280 0.22 -5.32 -24.29
N GLU A 281 0.67 -4.37 -25.11
CA GLU A 281 1.24 -4.63 -26.45
C GLU A 281 2.50 -5.51 -26.37
N GLU A 282 3.47 -5.17 -25.51
CA GLU A 282 4.69 -5.96 -25.35
C GLU A 282 4.40 -7.36 -24.80
N VAL A 283 3.49 -7.49 -23.83
CA VAL A 283 3.08 -8.80 -23.32
C VAL A 283 2.37 -9.62 -24.41
N ALA A 284 1.44 -9.03 -25.16
CA ALA A 284 0.73 -9.71 -26.24
C ALA A 284 1.66 -10.17 -27.37
N SER A 285 2.74 -9.41 -27.65
CA SER A 285 3.76 -9.78 -28.65
C SER A 285 4.51 -11.08 -28.33
N THR A 286 4.40 -11.59 -27.09
CA THR A 286 4.97 -12.90 -26.71
C THR A 286 4.16 -14.09 -27.23
N GLY A 287 2.92 -13.87 -27.66
CA GLY A 287 1.96 -14.92 -27.99
C GLY A 287 1.21 -15.48 -26.79
N ALA A 288 1.43 -14.97 -25.57
CA ALA A 288 0.65 -15.33 -24.39
C ALA A 288 -0.79 -14.77 -24.46
N ASN A 289 -1.70 -15.41 -23.73
CA ASN A 289 -3.02 -14.84 -23.43
C ASN A 289 -2.84 -13.73 -22.38
N VAL A 290 -3.54 -12.62 -22.53
CA VAL A 290 -3.39 -11.43 -21.68
C VAL A 290 -4.73 -11.07 -21.06
N VAL A 291 -4.79 -11.11 -19.73
CA VAL A 291 -5.94 -10.62 -18.97
C VAL A 291 -5.56 -9.26 -18.39
N VAL A 292 -6.32 -8.23 -18.70
CA VAL A 292 -6.03 -6.84 -18.29
C VAL A 292 -7.07 -6.35 -17.30
N ALA A 293 -6.62 -5.89 -16.14
CA ALA A 293 -7.45 -5.10 -15.22
C ALA A 293 -7.34 -3.61 -15.59
N GLY A 294 -8.30 -3.12 -16.37
CA GLY A 294 -8.35 -1.73 -16.85
C GLY A 294 -8.70 -0.72 -15.77
N THR A 295 -9.45 -1.13 -14.73
CA THR A 295 -9.92 -0.25 -13.63
C THR A 295 -10.61 1.01 -14.15
N ILE A 296 -9.99 2.19 -14.02
CA ILE A 296 -10.49 3.49 -14.49
C ILE A 296 -10.16 3.78 -15.96
N HIS A 297 -9.31 2.97 -16.59
CA HIS A 297 -8.88 3.18 -17.98
C HIS A 297 -9.82 2.47 -18.95
N SER A 298 -10.29 3.22 -19.95
CA SER A 298 -10.95 2.62 -21.12
C SER A 298 -9.88 2.00 -22.02
N LEU A 299 -9.79 0.66 -21.99
CA LEU A 299 -8.85 -0.15 -22.76
C LEU A 299 -9.58 -1.20 -23.63
N GLN A 300 -10.90 -1.12 -23.76
CA GLN A 300 -11.69 -2.13 -24.49
C GLN A 300 -11.34 -2.22 -25.97
N ASP A 301 -10.81 -1.14 -26.55
CA ASP A 301 -10.26 -1.10 -27.91
C ASP A 301 -9.01 -1.99 -28.09
N MET A 302 -8.36 -2.41 -26.99
CA MET A 302 -7.26 -3.37 -27.03
C MET A 302 -7.73 -4.84 -26.97
N ALA A 303 -9.02 -5.09 -26.74
CA ALA A 303 -9.53 -6.45 -26.65
C ALA A 303 -9.41 -7.16 -28.02
N GLY A 304 -9.10 -8.45 -27.99
CA GLY A 304 -8.91 -9.25 -29.20
C GLY A 304 -8.77 -10.73 -28.87
N PRO A 305 -8.38 -11.57 -29.85
CA PRO A 305 -8.36 -13.03 -29.69
C PRO A 305 -7.57 -13.54 -28.47
N ARG A 306 -6.48 -12.84 -28.11
CA ARG A 306 -5.60 -13.17 -26.98
C ARG A 306 -5.60 -12.12 -25.87
N VAL A 307 -6.37 -11.04 -25.99
CA VAL A 307 -6.37 -9.94 -25.01
C VAL A 307 -7.80 -9.75 -24.50
N ALA A 308 -8.02 -9.99 -23.21
CA ALA A 308 -9.30 -9.79 -22.56
C ALA A 308 -9.19 -8.67 -21.52
N VAL A 309 -10.06 -7.67 -21.63
CA VAL A 309 -10.03 -6.46 -20.81
C VAL A 309 -11.23 -6.40 -19.89
N GLY A 310 -10.99 -6.31 -18.59
CA GLY A 310 -12.01 -6.09 -17.56
C GLY A 310 -11.88 -4.73 -16.91
N GLY A 311 -12.92 -4.28 -16.21
CA GLY A 311 -12.87 -3.08 -15.36
C GLY A 311 -12.10 -3.36 -14.06
N VAL A 312 -12.80 -3.27 -12.93
CA VAL A 312 -12.28 -3.78 -11.65
C VAL A 312 -12.41 -5.30 -11.64
N LEU A 313 -11.31 -6.01 -11.41
CA LEU A 313 -11.26 -7.46 -11.42
C LEU A 313 -10.86 -8.03 -10.05
N PRO A 314 -11.43 -9.17 -9.63
CA PRO A 314 -11.05 -9.83 -8.37
C PRO A 314 -9.69 -10.54 -8.54
N SER A 315 -8.58 -9.80 -8.35
CA SER A 315 -7.21 -10.31 -8.55
C SER A 315 -6.93 -11.62 -7.81
N HIS A 316 -7.42 -11.76 -6.57
CA HIS A 316 -7.29 -12.97 -5.76
C HIS A 316 -7.95 -14.22 -6.39
N LYS A 317 -8.99 -14.06 -7.22
CA LYS A 317 -9.61 -15.14 -8.00
C LYS A 317 -8.88 -15.39 -9.33
N ILE A 318 -8.19 -14.39 -9.88
CA ILE A 318 -7.51 -14.48 -11.19
C ILE A 318 -6.08 -14.99 -11.06
N MET A 319 -5.28 -14.45 -10.14
CA MET A 319 -3.86 -14.76 -10.00
C MET A 319 -3.55 -16.25 -9.79
N PRO A 320 -4.39 -17.08 -9.13
CA PRO A 320 -4.16 -18.53 -9.06
C PRO A 320 -4.28 -19.27 -10.41
N ARG A 321 -4.85 -18.62 -11.43
CA ARG A 321 -5.23 -19.22 -12.73
C ARG A 321 -4.39 -18.71 -13.91
N VAL A 322 -3.30 -17.99 -13.63
CA VAL A 322 -2.38 -17.47 -14.66
C VAL A 322 -0.96 -18.04 -14.45
N ASP A 323 -0.01 -17.61 -15.27
CA ASP A 323 1.39 -18.05 -15.21
C ASP A 323 2.35 -16.95 -14.76
N LEU A 324 1.97 -15.70 -14.96
CA LEU A 324 2.75 -14.53 -14.57
C LEU A 324 1.83 -13.33 -14.31
N ALA A 325 2.14 -12.54 -13.29
CA ALA A 325 1.52 -11.23 -13.09
C ALA A 325 2.47 -10.09 -13.52
N VAL A 326 1.92 -9.03 -14.09
CA VAL A 326 2.62 -7.76 -14.35
C VAL A 326 1.88 -6.66 -13.60
N THR A 327 2.54 -6.02 -12.64
CA THR A 327 1.89 -5.03 -11.75
C THR A 327 2.77 -3.79 -11.59
N ALA A 328 2.21 -2.72 -11.01
CA ALA A 328 3.00 -1.57 -10.60
C ALA A 328 3.94 -1.88 -9.42
N GLY A 329 3.71 -2.96 -8.66
CA GLY A 329 4.49 -3.28 -7.47
C GLY A 329 3.95 -2.69 -6.16
N GLY A 330 2.72 -2.14 -6.18
CA GLY A 330 2.04 -1.73 -4.94
C GLY A 330 1.80 -2.93 -4.02
N GLN A 331 1.95 -2.72 -2.72
CA GLN A 331 2.00 -3.82 -1.75
C GLN A 331 0.78 -4.75 -1.79
N GLY A 332 -0.43 -4.22 -1.99
CA GLY A 332 -1.63 -5.07 -2.08
C GLY A 332 -1.59 -6.04 -3.26
N SER A 333 -1.15 -5.58 -4.44
CA SER A 333 -1.02 -6.42 -5.63
C SER A 333 0.12 -7.43 -5.48
N VAL A 334 1.23 -7.00 -4.87
CA VAL A 334 2.37 -7.86 -4.54
C VAL A 334 1.94 -8.98 -3.59
N GLN A 335 1.21 -8.65 -2.53
CA GLN A 335 0.73 -9.62 -1.55
C GLN A 335 -0.30 -10.58 -2.14
N CYS A 336 -1.23 -10.07 -2.94
CA CYS A 336 -2.18 -10.91 -3.67
C CYS A 336 -1.46 -11.93 -4.57
N ALA A 337 -0.40 -11.51 -5.26
CA ALA A 337 0.39 -12.41 -6.10
C ALA A 337 1.13 -13.45 -5.27
N MET A 338 1.78 -13.05 -4.18
CA MET A 338 2.49 -13.99 -3.30
C MET A 338 1.55 -14.96 -2.58
N ALA A 339 0.37 -14.51 -2.16
CA ALA A 339 -0.69 -15.35 -1.60
C ALA A 339 -1.22 -16.39 -2.62
N ALA A 340 -1.22 -16.04 -3.91
CA ALA A 340 -1.56 -16.95 -4.99
C ALA A 340 -0.40 -17.86 -5.43
N GLY A 341 0.81 -17.70 -4.87
CA GLY A 341 2.01 -18.40 -5.34
C GLY A 341 2.41 -18.00 -6.76
N MET A 342 2.08 -16.76 -7.15
CA MET A 342 2.22 -16.22 -8.49
C MET A 342 3.48 -15.34 -8.61
N PRO A 343 4.47 -15.71 -9.44
CA PRO A 343 5.59 -14.81 -9.72
C PRO A 343 5.13 -13.55 -10.45
N LEU A 344 5.89 -12.46 -10.30
CA LEU A 344 5.52 -11.17 -10.91
C LEU A 344 6.67 -10.38 -11.53
N ILE A 345 6.36 -9.62 -12.56
CA ILE A 345 7.16 -8.49 -13.04
C ILE A 345 6.54 -7.22 -12.44
N GLY A 346 7.35 -6.47 -11.70
CA GLY A 346 6.96 -5.16 -11.18
C GLY A 346 7.50 -4.05 -12.07
N ILE A 347 6.63 -3.11 -12.44
CA ILE A 347 6.98 -1.89 -13.19
C ILE A 347 6.65 -0.67 -12.31
N PRO A 348 7.56 -0.28 -11.40
CA PRO A 348 7.27 0.74 -10.41
C PRO A 348 6.98 2.11 -10.99
N LEU A 349 6.06 2.80 -10.32
CA LEU A 349 5.73 4.20 -10.53
C LEU A 349 6.24 5.07 -9.38
N GLN A 350 6.51 4.46 -8.22
CA GLN A 350 6.84 5.12 -6.95
C GLN A 350 7.99 4.42 -6.22
N PRO A 351 8.73 5.12 -5.34
CA PRO A 351 9.85 4.53 -4.58
C PRO A 351 9.45 3.36 -3.66
N GLU A 352 8.25 3.39 -3.08
CA GLU A 352 7.74 2.29 -2.26
C GLU A 352 7.58 1.01 -3.10
N GLN A 353 7.03 1.14 -4.31
CA GLN A 353 6.84 0.04 -5.26
C GLN A 353 8.17 -0.53 -5.76
N ASP A 354 9.18 0.33 -5.98
CA ASP A 354 10.55 -0.09 -6.26
C ASP A 354 11.05 -1.03 -5.16
N THR A 355 10.82 -0.66 -3.91
CA THR A 355 11.30 -1.41 -2.75
C THR A 355 10.58 -2.75 -2.60
N ASN A 356 9.24 -2.78 -2.68
CA ASN A 356 8.47 -4.02 -2.59
C ASN A 356 8.95 -5.05 -3.61
N VAL A 357 9.08 -4.63 -4.88
CA VAL A 357 9.49 -5.50 -5.98
C VAL A 357 10.96 -5.89 -5.83
N HIS A 358 11.82 -4.98 -5.38
CA HIS A 358 13.23 -5.27 -5.14
C HIS A 358 13.45 -6.34 -4.07
N LEU A 359 12.72 -6.27 -2.95
CA LEU A 359 12.81 -7.26 -1.88
C LEU A 359 12.33 -8.64 -2.37
N LEU A 360 11.21 -8.70 -3.08
CA LEU A 360 10.77 -9.96 -3.71
C LEU A 360 11.71 -10.47 -4.81
N GLN A 361 12.43 -9.59 -5.49
CA GLN A 361 13.43 -10.02 -6.45
C GLN A 361 14.56 -10.80 -5.74
N GLN A 362 14.91 -10.44 -4.50
CA GLN A 362 15.93 -11.17 -3.73
C GLN A 362 15.51 -12.59 -3.38
N THR A 363 14.21 -12.86 -3.25
CA THR A 363 13.68 -14.22 -3.00
C THR A 363 13.56 -15.05 -4.28
N GLY A 364 13.72 -14.41 -5.45
CA GLY A 364 13.52 -14.99 -6.76
C GLY A 364 12.06 -15.02 -7.23
N ALA A 365 11.10 -14.52 -6.44
CA ALA A 365 9.68 -14.52 -6.79
C ALA A 365 9.27 -13.39 -7.76
N ALA A 366 10.10 -12.34 -7.88
CA ALA A 366 9.81 -11.21 -8.74
C ALA A 366 10.99 -10.75 -9.60
N ARG A 367 10.68 -9.88 -10.57
CA ARG A 367 11.65 -9.09 -11.35
C ARG A 367 11.24 -7.62 -11.35
N LEU A 368 12.19 -6.77 -10.94
CA LEU A 368 12.07 -5.32 -11.05
C LEU A 368 12.37 -4.90 -12.49
N PHE A 369 11.37 -4.35 -13.18
CA PHE A 369 11.48 -3.92 -14.56
C PHE A 369 11.37 -2.40 -14.68
N PRO A 370 12.49 -1.69 -14.89
CA PRO A 370 12.48 -0.24 -15.06
C PRO A 370 11.74 0.18 -16.33
N GLN A 371 10.88 1.21 -16.25
CA GLN A 371 10.10 1.70 -17.39
C GLN A 371 10.95 2.08 -18.62
N ARG A 372 12.18 2.55 -18.42
CA ARG A 372 13.12 2.85 -19.53
C ARG A 372 13.45 1.63 -20.39
N GLU A 373 13.39 0.42 -19.84
CA GLU A 373 13.63 -0.82 -20.58
C GLU A 373 12.41 -1.23 -21.42
N LEU A 374 11.21 -0.74 -21.07
CA LEU A 374 10.02 -0.84 -21.91
C LEU A 374 10.26 -0.10 -23.24
N GLN A 375 10.86 1.09 -23.19
CA GLN A 375 11.22 1.82 -24.43
C GLN A 375 12.23 1.06 -25.31
N ARG A 376 12.95 0.10 -24.73
CA ARG A 376 13.93 -0.75 -25.43
C ARG A 376 13.33 -2.10 -25.87
N GLY A 377 12.03 -2.33 -25.69
CA GLY A 377 11.34 -3.55 -26.11
C GLY A 377 11.84 -4.81 -25.39
N LYS A 378 12.26 -4.69 -24.12
CA LYS A 378 12.84 -5.81 -23.36
C LYS A 378 11.84 -6.63 -22.56
N LEU A 379 10.60 -6.16 -22.40
CA LEU A 379 9.60 -6.88 -21.62
C LEU A 379 9.26 -8.26 -22.20
N PRO A 380 9.13 -8.46 -23.54
CA PRO A 380 8.77 -9.76 -24.10
C PRO A 380 9.78 -10.87 -23.75
N ALA A 381 11.07 -10.54 -23.74
CA ALA A 381 12.12 -11.48 -23.38
C ALA A 381 12.05 -11.87 -21.90
N LEU A 382 11.79 -10.90 -21.01
CA LEU A 382 11.64 -11.15 -19.58
C LEU A 382 10.38 -11.97 -19.26
N VAL A 383 9.27 -11.69 -19.92
CA VAL A 383 8.03 -12.47 -19.79
C VAL A 383 8.27 -13.93 -20.17
N ARG A 384 8.91 -14.19 -21.32
CA ARG A 384 9.27 -15.55 -21.74
C ARG A 384 10.23 -16.25 -20.76
N GLU A 385 11.23 -15.53 -20.26
CA GLU A 385 12.15 -16.06 -19.23
C GLU A 385 11.38 -16.48 -17.97
N MET A 386 10.54 -15.59 -17.43
CA MET A 386 9.85 -15.86 -16.17
C MET A 386 8.81 -16.97 -16.27
N ILE A 387 8.11 -17.07 -17.40
CA ILE A 387 7.16 -18.17 -17.66
C ILE A 387 7.91 -19.49 -17.83
N SER A 388 9.03 -19.51 -18.55
CA SER A 388 9.77 -20.75 -18.86
C SER A 388 10.58 -21.31 -17.70
N ARG A 389 10.94 -20.50 -16.69
CA ARG A 389 11.77 -20.91 -15.55
C ARG A 389 10.91 -21.26 -14.32
N PRO A 390 10.78 -22.56 -13.95
CA PRO A 390 9.95 -22.97 -12.81
C PRO A 390 10.41 -22.40 -11.46
N ALA A 391 11.67 -21.99 -11.35
CA ALA A 391 12.25 -21.44 -10.14
C ALA A 391 11.49 -20.20 -9.61
N HIS A 392 10.93 -19.36 -10.50
CA HIS A 392 10.14 -18.19 -10.09
C HIS A 392 8.83 -18.60 -9.41
N LYS A 393 8.11 -19.56 -10.00
CA LYS A 393 6.88 -20.11 -9.43
C LYS A 393 7.15 -20.86 -8.12
N ALA A 394 8.27 -21.60 -8.05
CA ALA A 394 8.69 -22.26 -6.81
C ALA A 394 9.02 -21.23 -5.70
N ALA A 395 9.68 -20.11 -6.03
CA ALA A 395 9.94 -19.04 -5.08
C ALA A 395 8.66 -18.38 -4.57
N ALA A 396 7.73 -18.03 -5.47
CA ALA A 396 6.44 -17.47 -5.09
C ALA A 396 5.63 -18.45 -4.21
N ARG A 397 5.64 -19.76 -4.51
CA ARG A 397 4.98 -20.79 -3.69
C ARG A 397 5.59 -20.96 -2.29
N ARG A 398 6.89 -20.71 -2.12
CA ARG A 398 7.50 -20.67 -0.77
C ARG A 398 6.90 -19.53 0.06
N ILE A 399 6.74 -18.35 -0.53
CA ILE A 399 6.12 -17.20 0.13
C ILE A 399 4.62 -17.45 0.36
N GLN A 400 3.92 -18.07 -0.59
CA GLN A 400 2.53 -18.52 -0.39
C GLN A 400 2.38 -19.39 0.87
N SER A 401 3.31 -20.32 1.08
CA SER A 401 3.30 -21.21 2.25
C SER A 401 3.54 -20.45 3.56
N VAL A 402 4.33 -19.37 3.50
CA VAL A 402 4.55 -18.44 4.62
C VAL A 402 3.28 -17.63 4.91
N TYR A 403 2.61 -17.13 3.87
CA TYR A 403 1.38 -16.36 3.99
C TYR A 403 0.20 -17.19 4.47
N ALA A 404 0.06 -18.44 4.01
CA ALA A 404 -1.01 -19.34 4.42
C ALA A 404 -1.05 -19.64 5.93
N ARG A 405 0.06 -19.37 6.65
CA ARG A 405 0.17 -19.53 8.10
C ARG A 405 -0.10 -18.24 8.88
N ARG A 406 -0.49 -17.15 8.20
CA ARG A 406 -0.66 -15.83 8.80
C ARG A 406 -2.02 -15.25 8.42
N ASP A 407 -2.83 -15.01 9.43
CA ASP A 407 -4.06 -14.25 9.28
C ASP A 407 -3.76 -12.77 9.61
N GLY A 408 -3.45 -12.01 8.55
CA GLY A 408 -3.08 -10.59 8.65
C GLY A 408 -4.07 -9.74 9.44
N PRO A 409 -5.37 -9.80 9.13
CA PRO A 409 -6.41 -9.12 9.88
C PRO A 409 -6.46 -9.51 11.36
N GLN A 410 -6.43 -10.82 11.69
CA GLN A 410 -6.48 -11.27 13.09
C GLN A 410 -5.23 -10.86 13.87
N LEU A 411 -4.05 -11.03 13.28
CA LEU A 411 -2.78 -10.61 13.90
C LEU A 411 -2.72 -9.08 14.09
N SER A 412 -3.36 -8.31 13.21
CA SER A 412 -3.51 -6.86 13.37
C SER A 412 -4.41 -6.49 14.53
N ALA A 413 -5.58 -7.13 14.65
CA ALA A 413 -6.47 -6.95 15.79
C ALA A 413 -5.75 -7.30 17.11
N ASP A 414 -5.04 -8.42 17.12
CA ASP A 414 -4.23 -8.87 18.26
C ASP A 414 -3.14 -7.87 18.67
N ALA A 415 -2.40 -7.34 17.70
CA ALA A 415 -1.37 -6.31 17.94
C ALA A 415 -1.97 -5.04 18.55
N ILE A 416 -3.09 -4.57 17.99
CA ILE A 416 -3.81 -3.40 18.47
C ILE A 416 -4.26 -3.60 19.93
N LEU A 417 -4.93 -4.72 20.22
CA LEU A 417 -5.47 -4.98 21.56
C LEU A 417 -4.35 -5.12 22.59
N ARG A 418 -3.28 -5.87 22.29
CA ARG A 418 -2.10 -5.97 23.15
C ARG A 418 -1.48 -4.60 23.46
N TYR A 419 -1.34 -3.76 22.45
CA TYR A 419 -0.77 -2.42 22.60
C TYR A 419 -1.62 -1.54 23.53
N LEU A 420 -2.95 -1.56 23.37
CA LEU A 420 -3.84 -0.79 24.22
C LEU A 420 -3.87 -1.31 25.66
N ASP A 421 -3.84 -2.62 25.87
CA ASP A 421 -3.76 -3.23 27.19
C ASP A 421 -2.44 -2.86 27.91
N GLN A 422 -1.32 -2.86 27.18
CA GLN A 422 -0.03 -2.42 27.72
C GLN A 422 -0.08 -0.96 28.14
N ARG A 423 -0.61 -0.07 27.28
CA ARG A 423 -0.75 1.35 27.62
C ARG A 423 -1.65 1.62 28.80
N MET A 424 -2.75 0.86 28.94
CA MET A 424 -3.62 0.98 30.11
C MET A 424 -2.89 0.59 31.40
N ARG A 425 -2.07 -0.46 31.36
CA ARG A 425 -1.24 -0.86 32.51
C ARG A 425 -0.13 0.13 32.84
N GLU A 426 0.45 0.79 31.85
CA GLU A 426 1.49 1.81 32.06
C GLU A 426 0.92 3.13 32.61
N ALA A 427 -0.38 3.38 32.41
CA ALA A 427 -1.05 4.60 32.87
C ALA A 427 -1.73 4.45 34.25
N ALA A 428 -1.88 3.21 34.75
CA ALA A 428 -2.43 2.89 36.07
C ALA A 428 -1.29 2.75 37.08
#